data_AF-A0A936JLF0-F1
#
_entry.id   AF-A0A936JLF0-F1
#
_cell.length_a   1.000
_cell.length_b   1.000
_cell.length_c   1.000
_cell.angle_alpha   90.00
_cell.angle_beta   90.00
_cell.angle_gamma   90.00
#
_symmetry.space_group_name_H-M   'P 1'
#
loop_
_entity.id
_entity.type
_entity.pdbx_description
1 polymer ?
#
loop_
_entity_poly.entity_id
_entity_poly.type
_entity_poly.pdbx_seq_one_letter_code
_entity_poly.pdbx_strand_id
1 'polypeptide(L)'
;MNILESFFNKSFLRLTSFFVLLCAMQLTPTTLTSQEPTWQWAKSGGGTGSDAGTAVTTDASNNIYTCGRFSGYSLFGSTPLTSSGQTDVVIARYNASGACLWAVKGGGTGADEPNAITTDDSGNVYVTGFFSGTATFGAATLVSIGGRDAFVVKYNAAGVVQWARRGGSVGNEAGNSIAVDASRNIYITGVYSDSTKFGSLAKLTSVGQSDIFLLQYNSSGTEQWSKSIGGTGTDAGNDITVDASSLYLSGSYNGSIIIGTDTLISQGNSDAFVAKFNTSGVAQWARSGGGTGIDAGIALALDATSNVIVTGNFEQKAYFGNDSVTSAGNNDVFLVKYNSSGAFQWVRRGGGADGDYSQDLAIDLTGNIYLTGFYSNSTTFGSRTVSSSGLTDLFVAKYTSAGSISWLQRAGGSDYDFPYGVAADKLGNIFVVGDYYYQSTFWTTNLNALGNYDFFIARLSDIITNDAGIISINFPTAPFPQGPAAVTATIKNFGINQIDSVRINWSFNGVAQAQIVYRTPLGVGQTATVPLGTPTFPPKTFSEVIATTTLPNNTADYNEANDGRIGLGGPRTRTRCLYTRRFAC
;
A
#
# COMPACT_ATOMS: atom_id res chain seq x y z
N MET A 1 -50.19 -27.45 82.99
CA MET A 1 -49.19 -26.37 82.88
C MET A 1 -48.32 -26.72 81.67
N ASN A 2 -48.46 -25.92 80.59
CA ASN A 2 -47.70 -25.86 79.32
C ASN A 2 -47.90 -27.03 78.31
N ILE A 3 -48.86 -27.00 77.37
CA ILE A 3 -48.97 -26.27 76.06
C ILE A 3 -48.02 -26.88 75.00
N LEU A 4 -48.53 -27.82 74.16
CA LEU A 4 -48.98 -27.68 72.74
C LEU A 4 -47.80 -27.65 71.75
N GLU A 5 -47.70 -28.36 70.62
CA GLU A 5 -48.57 -29.27 69.87
C GLU A 5 -47.66 -29.94 68.78
N SER A 6 -47.76 -31.26 68.51
CA SER A 6 -47.23 -31.84 67.27
C SER A 6 -48.08 -33.03 66.81
N PHE A 7 -48.91 -32.80 65.79
CA PHE A 7 -49.66 -33.85 65.09
C PHE A 7 -48.82 -34.42 63.94
N PHE A 8 -48.50 -35.70 64.04
CA PHE A 8 -47.93 -36.53 62.99
C PHE A 8 -49.03 -37.05 62.06
N ASN A 9 -48.88 -36.87 60.74
CA ASN A 9 -49.41 -37.81 59.75
C ASN A 9 -48.58 -37.67 58.45
N LYS A 10 -47.66 -38.62 58.24
CA LYS A 10 -47.78 -39.77 57.32
C LYS A 10 -47.44 -39.44 55.86
N SER A 11 -46.25 -39.92 55.49
CA SER A 11 -45.92 -40.64 54.25
C SER A 11 -46.29 -40.00 52.91
N PHE A 12 -45.31 -39.47 52.20
CA PHE A 12 -45.12 -39.72 50.76
C PHE A 12 -43.66 -39.44 50.35
N LEU A 13 -43.15 -40.32 49.49
CA LEU A 13 -41.85 -40.42 48.80
C LEU A 13 -40.78 -39.33 49.05
N ARG A 14 -39.61 -39.79 49.51
CA ARG A 14 -38.31 -39.12 49.35
C ARG A 14 -37.85 -39.19 47.88
N LEU A 15 -37.77 -38.06 47.20
CA LEU A 15 -36.72 -37.78 46.23
C LEU A 15 -36.17 -36.38 46.52
N THR A 16 -34.96 -36.33 47.06
CA THR A 16 -34.23 -35.13 47.42
C THR A 16 -33.66 -34.46 46.17
N SER A 17 -34.20 -33.30 45.79
CA SER A 17 -33.55 -32.33 44.93
C SER A 17 -33.72 -30.95 45.56
N PHE A 18 -32.72 -30.52 46.33
CA PHE A 18 -32.70 -29.20 46.98
C PHE A 18 -31.77 -28.27 46.18
N PHE A 19 -32.40 -27.26 45.56
CA PHE A 19 -31.91 -25.91 45.29
C PHE A 19 -30.40 -25.66 45.18
N VAL A 20 -29.90 -25.61 43.94
CA VAL A 20 -28.87 -24.64 43.54
C VAL A 20 -29.59 -23.54 42.79
N LEU A 21 -29.80 -22.40 43.45
CA LEU A 21 -30.29 -21.17 42.82
C LEU A 21 -29.13 -20.59 42.00
N LEU A 22 -28.85 -21.18 40.84
CA LEU A 22 -27.93 -20.61 39.87
C LEU A 22 -28.64 -19.41 39.25
N CYS A 23 -28.11 -18.22 39.52
CA CYS A 23 -28.49 -17.00 38.83
C CYS A 23 -28.16 -17.19 37.34
N ALA A 24 -29.14 -17.64 36.56
CA ALA A 24 -29.06 -17.70 35.11
C ALA A 24 -29.20 -16.26 34.58
N MET A 25 -28.16 -15.45 34.77
CA MET A 25 -27.88 -14.40 33.80
C MET A 25 -27.64 -15.14 32.49
N GLN A 26 -28.61 -15.03 31.58
CA GLN A 26 -28.42 -15.35 30.17
C GLN A 26 -27.28 -14.47 29.67
N LEU A 27 -26.05 -14.98 29.76
CA LEU A 27 -24.96 -14.57 28.91
C LEU A 27 -25.36 -15.03 27.51
N THR A 28 -26.16 -14.22 26.82
CA THR A 28 -26.13 -14.28 25.36
C THR A 28 -24.68 -13.94 25.01
N PRO A 29 -23.94 -14.83 24.33
CA PRO A 29 -22.71 -14.39 23.71
C PRO A 29 -23.15 -13.32 22.72
N THR A 30 -22.90 -12.05 23.06
CA THR A 30 -22.86 -10.99 22.06
C THR A 30 -21.75 -11.41 21.12
N THR A 31 -22.12 -12.08 20.03
CA THR A 31 -21.25 -12.20 18.88
C THR A 31 -21.01 -10.77 18.44
N LEU A 32 -19.87 -10.21 18.85
CA LEU A 32 -19.28 -9.06 18.19
C LEU A 32 -19.00 -9.53 16.77
N THR A 33 -19.97 -9.38 15.88
CA THR A 33 -19.70 -9.45 14.45
C THR A 33 -18.75 -8.30 14.19
N SER A 34 -17.50 -8.59 13.81
CA SER A 34 -16.61 -7.53 13.36
C SER A 34 -17.33 -6.82 12.22
N GLN A 35 -17.71 -5.56 12.44
CA GLN A 35 -18.26 -4.77 11.36
C GLN A 35 -17.18 -4.67 10.29
N GLU A 36 -17.55 -4.94 9.05
CA GLU A 36 -16.62 -4.77 7.94
C GLU A 36 -16.29 -3.28 7.81
N PRO A 37 -15.07 -2.90 7.38
CA PRO A 37 -14.70 -1.51 7.26
C PRO A 37 -15.64 -0.74 6.33
N THR A 38 -15.86 0.53 6.63
CA THR A 38 -16.78 1.38 5.86
C THR A 38 -16.04 2.53 5.19
N TRP A 39 -16.49 2.91 4.00
CA TRP A 39 -16.01 4.10 3.32
C TRP A 39 -16.30 5.33 4.18
N GLN A 40 -15.25 6.05 4.55
CA GLN A 40 -15.33 7.20 5.44
C GLN A 40 -15.70 8.47 4.67
N TRP A 41 -15.11 8.63 3.50
CA TRP A 41 -15.41 9.70 2.57
C TRP A 41 -14.97 9.30 1.16
N ALA A 42 -15.63 9.90 0.17
CA ALA A 42 -15.16 9.93 -1.21
C ALA A 42 -15.30 11.36 -1.75
N LYS A 43 -14.42 11.74 -2.66
CA LYS A 43 -14.38 13.07 -3.30
C LYS A 43 -14.17 12.90 -4.78
N SER A 44 -14.93 13.65 -5.56
CA SER A 44 -14.72 13.78 -6.99
C SER A 44 -13.72 14.91 -7.30
N GLY A 45 -12.98 14.75 -8.38
CA GLY A 45 -12.30 15.81 -9.10
C GLY A 45 -12.63 15.67 -10.58
N GLY A 46 -12.71 16.76 -11.30
CA GLY A 46 -13.03 16.68 -12.72
C GLY A 46 -13.89 17.83 -13.25
N GLY A 47 -14.33 17.68 -14.49
CA GLY A 47 -15.11 18.63 -15.25
C GLY A 47 -16.00 17.92 -16.26
N THR A 48 -16.35 18.59 -17.35
CA THR A 48 -17.19 17.97 -18.40
C THR A 48 -16.41 17.00 -19.30
N GLY A 49 -15.09 16.91 -19.13
CA GLY A 49 -14.21 16.03 -19.89
C GLY A 49 -14.19 14.59 -19.35
N SER A 50 -13.19 13.83 -19.79
CA SER A 50 -12.78 12.59 -19.13
C SER A 50 -11.57 12.86 -18.25
N ASP A 51 -11.70 12.50 -16.98
CA ASP A 51 -10.73 12.71 -15.92
C ASP A 51 -10.56 11.41 -15.12
N ALA A 52 -9.34 11.07 -14.74
CA ALA A 52 -9.06 9.82 -14.02
C ALA A 52 -7.86 9.94 -13.09
N GLY A 53 -7.98 9.39 -11.87
CA GLY A 53 -6.87 9.28 -10.93
C GLY A 53 -6.11 7.99 -11.16
N THR A 54 -4.81 8.05 -11.46
CA THR A 54 -4.05 6.88 -11.92
C THR A 54 -3.20 6.25 -10.83
N ALA A 55 -2.72 7.04 -9.86
CA ALA A 55 -1.93 6.52 -8.74
C ALA A 55 -2.06 7.39 -7.50
N VAL A 56 -1.77 6.80 -6.33
CA VAL A 56 -1.86 7.45 -5.03
C VAL A 56 -0.72 6.99 -4.12
N THR A 57 -0.22 7.89 -3.29
CA THR A 57 0.78 7.61 -2.26
C THR A 57 0.51 8.46 -1.03
N THR A 58 1.11 8.10 0.11
CA THR A 58 1.00 8.89 1.35
C THR A 58 2.38 9.23 1.90
N ASP A 59 2.46 10.34 2.64
CA ASP A 59 3.66 10.67 3.40
C ASP A 59 3.52 10.32 4.90
N ALA A 60 4.63 10.39 5.64
CA ALA A 60 4.66 10.13 7.07
C ALA A 60 3.81 11.09 7.92
N SER A 61 3.32 12.19 7.34
CA SER A 61 2.41 13.16 7.95
C SER A 61 0.93 12.93 7.57
N ASN A 62 0.63 11.80 6.91
CA ASN A 62 -0.69 11.42 6.41
C ASN A 62 -1.28 12.41 5.41
N ASN A 63 -0.43 13.10 4.64
CA ASN A 63 -0.89 13.74 3.42
C ASN A 63 -1.02 12.69 2.34
N ILE A 64 -1.99 12.89 1.46
CA ILE A 64 -2.28 11.99 0.35
C ILE A 64 -1.88 12.73 -0.93
N TYR A 65 -1.07 12.10 -1.75
CA TYR A 65 -0.66 12.64 -3.05
C TYR A 65 -1.18 11.72 -4.12
N THR A 66 -1.74 12.31 -5.17
CA THR A 66 -2.30 11.56 -6.30
C THR A 66 -1.95 12.26 -7.60
N CYS A 67 -1.81 11.47 -8.66
CA CYS A 67 -1.74 11.97 -10.01
C CYS A 67 -2.89 11.42 -10.85
N GLY A 68 -3.17 12.07 -11.97
CA GLY A 68 -4.21 11.65 -12.89
C GLY A 68 -4.11 12.36 -14.23
N ARG A 69 -4.96 11.94 -15.17
CA ARG A 69 -5.19 12.64 -16.45
C ARG A 69 -6.49 13.43 -16.37
N PHE A 70 -6.57 14.56 -17.05
CA PHE A 70 -7.79 15.35 -17.14
C PHE A 70 -7.91 16.08 -18.48
N SER A 71 -9.14 16.43 -18.89
CA SER A 71 -9.41 17.09 -20.16
C SER A 71 -10.41 18.24 -20.02
N GLY A 72 -10.20 19.30 -20.81
CA GLY A 72 -11.00 20.53 -20.67
C GLY A 72 -10.76 21.25 -19.36
N TYR A 73 -11.79 21.93 -18.84
CA TYR A 73 -11.76 22.61 -17.55
C TYR A 73 -12.23 21.66 -16.44
N SER A 74 -11.42 21.48 -15.40
CA SER A 74 -11.69 20.57 -14.29
C SER A 74 -11.38 21.22 -12.94
N LEU A 75 -12.09 20.80 -11.89
CA LEU A 75 -11.89 21.23 -10.52
C LEU A 75 -11.35 20.09 -9.66
N PHE A 76 -10.27 20.37 -8.92
CA PHE A 76 -9.72 19.48 -7.90
C PHE A 76 -9.88 20.15 -6.54
N GLY A 77 -10.92 19.75 -5.79
CA GLY A 77 -11.42 20.54 -4.68
C GLY A 77 -11.91 21.91 -5.18
N SER A 78 -11.30 23.00 -4.69
CA SER A 78 -11.57 24.35 -5.18
C SER A 78 -10.53 24.88 -6.17
N THR A 79 -9.58 24.04 -6.61
CA THR A 79 -8.50 24.45 -7.51
C THR A 79 -8.91 24.23 -8.97
N PRO A 80 -9.07 25.29 -9.79
CA PRO A 80 -9.40 25.14 -11.21
C PRO A 80 -8.14 24.87 -12.03
N LEU A 81 -8.23 23.91 -12.95
CA LEU A 81 -7.21 23.62 -13.96
C LEU A 81 -7.87 23.48 -15.33
N THR A 82 -7.16 23.90 -16.39
CA THR A 82 -7.63 23.75 -17.77
C THR A 82 -6.58 22.99 -18.57
N SER A 83 -6.95 21.90 -19.20
CA SER A 83 -6.11 21.14 -20.13
C SER A 83 -5.79 21.97 -21.39
N SER A 84 -4.60 21.78 -21.95
CA SER A 84 -4.04 22.48 -23.10
C SER A 84 -4.23 21.67 -24.39
N GLY A 85 -4.76 20.45 -24.28
CA GLY A 85 -4.77 19.46 -25.34
C GLY A 85 -5.81 18.37 -25.11
N GLN A 86 -5.46 17.13 -25.49
CA GLN A 86 -6.38 16.00 -25.38
C GLN A 86 -6.57 15.60 -23.91
N THR A 87 -5.47 15.27 -23.24
CA THR A 87 -5.39 14.94 -21.82
C THR A 87 -4.10 15.53 -21.27
N ASP A 88 -4.17 16.10 -20.07
CA ASP A 88 -3.01 16.63 -19.36
C ASP A 88 -2.87 15.99 -17.98
N VAL A 89 -1.66 16.09 -17.43
CA VAL A 89 -1.29 15.60 -16.11
C VAL A 89 -1.84 16.53 -15.04
N VAL A 90 -2.52 15.98 -14.04
CA VAL A 90 -2.77 16.62 -12.74
C VAL A 90 -1.96 15.92 -11.64
N ILE A 91 -1.42 16.71 -10.72
CA ILE A 91 -0.88 16.23 -9.44
C ILE A 91 -1.60 17.01 -8.34
N ALA A 92 -2.16 16.32 -7.37
CA ALA A 92 -2.89 16.93 -6.28
C ALA A 92 -2.45 16.37 -4.92
N ARG A 93 -2.44 17.25 -3.91
CA ARG A 93 -2.21 16.89 -2.52
C ARG A 93 -3.47 17.13 -1.71
N TYR A 94 -3.84 16.16 -0.91
CA TYR A 94 -4.97 16.21 0.01
C TYR A 94 -4.48 15.99 1.45
N ASN A 95 -5.24 16.50 2.41
CA ASN A 95 -5.07 16.11 3.81
C ASN A 95 -5.86 14.82 4.13
N ALA A 96 -5.67 14.27 5.33
CA ALA A 96 -6.36 13.05 5.77
C ALA A 96 -7.91 13.13 5.78
N SER A 97 -8.50 14.34 5.78
CA SER A 97 -9.95 14.54 5.65
C SER A 97 -10.46 14.61 4.20
N GLY A 98 -9.57 14.47 3.22
CA GLY A 98 -9.90 14.57 1.80
C GLY A 98 -10.07 16.02 1.30
N ALA A 99 -9.57 17.02 2.03
CA ALA A 99 -9.53 18.39 1.52
C ALA A 99 -8.30 18.58 0.62
N CYS A 100 -8.53 19.01 -0.62
CA CYS A 100 -7.45 19.35 -1.55
C CYS A 100 -6.70 20.58 -1.04
N LEU A 101 -5.39 20.45 -0.82
CA LEU A 101 -4.51 21.52 -0.37
C LEU A 101 -3.92 22.29 -1.55
N TRP A 102 -3.58 21.58 -2.62
CA TRP A 102 -3.17 22.13 -3.90
C TRP A 102 -3.35 21.12 -5.02
N ALA A 103 -3.52 21.61 -6.24
CA ALA A 103 -3.44 20.83 -7.47
C ALA A 103 -2.63 21.62 -8.50
N VAL A 104 -1.76 20.92 -9.24
CA VAL A 104 -0.91 21.50 -10.29
C VAL A 104 -1.02 20.68 -11.57
N LYS A 105 -0.84 21.36 -12.70
CA LYS A 105 -0.92 20.79 -14.04
C LYS A 105 0.48 20.63 -14.65
N GLY A 106 0.64 19.61 -15.50
CA GLY A 106 1.67 19.57 -16.53
C GLY A 106 1.11 19.01 -17.84
N GLY A 107 1.65 19.43 -18.98
CA GLY A 107 1.21 18.93 -20.28
C GLY A 107 1.20 19.99 -21.38
N GLY A 108 0.50 19.71 -22.48
CA GLY A 108 0.61 20.40 -23.75
C GLY A 108 -0.57 20.11 -24.68
N THR A 109 -0.34 20.14 -25.99
CA THR A 109 -1.42 19.95 -26.97
C THR A 109 -1.71 18.48 -27.27
N GLY A 110 -0.80 17.57 -26.89
CA GLY A 110 -0.93 16.14 -27.09
C GLY A 110 -1.76 15.46 -26.00
N ALA A 111 -1.60 14.14 -25.92
CA ALA A 111 -2.02 13.35 -24.76
C ALA A 111 -0.81 13.17 -23.83
N ASP A 112 -0.98 13.61 -22.58
CA ASP A 112 0.03 13.60 -21.53
C ASP A 112 -0.58 13.00 -20.26
N GLU A 113 -0.08 11.82 -19.85
CA GLU A 113 -0.73 11.01 -18.82
C GLU A 113 0.29 10.49 -17.80
N PRO A 114 0.03 10.67 -16.49
CA PRO A 114 0.85 10.07 -15.46
C PRO A 114 0.39 8.63 -15.19
N ASN A 115 1.35 7.73 -14.99
CA ASN A 115 1.05 6.34 -14.61
C ASN A 115 1.35 6.08 -13.13
N ALA A 116 2.34 6.74 -12.54
CA ALA A 116 2.73 6.50 -11.16
C ALA A 116 3.26 7.74 -10.44
N ILE A 117 3.08 7.75 -9.12
CA ILE A 117 3.50 8.80 -8.19
C ILE A 117 4.15 8.20 -6.95
N THR A 118 5.22 8.82 -6.47
CA THR A 118 5.83 8.47 -5.19
C THR A 118 6.34 9.71 -4.45
N THR A 119 6.63 9.58 -3.15
CA THR A 119 7.18 10.67 -2.34
C THR A 119 8.42 10.26 -1.58
N ASP A 120 9.28 11.23 -1.25
CA ASP A 120 10.38 11.02 -0.31
C ASP A 120 10.06 11.58 1.09
N ASP A 121 10.89 11.25 2.08
CA ASP A 121 10.74 11.69 3.48
C ASP A 121 10.80 13.22 3.67
N SER A 122 11.17 13.98 2.64
CA SER A 122 11.15 15.46 2.64
C SER A 122 9.89 16.03 2.01
N GLY A 123 8.95 15.18 1.61
CA GLY A 123 7.71 15.55 0.93
C GLY A 123 7.93 15.96 -0.53
N ASN A 124 9.07 15.67 -1.15
CA ASN A 124 9.18 15.84 -2.60
C ASN A 124 8.33 14.78 -3.28
N VAL A 125 7.72 15.15 -4.41
CA VAL A 125 6.84 14.30 -5.19
C VAL A 125 7.53 13.97 -6.52
N TYR A 126 7.47 12.70 -6.93
CA TYR A 126 8.04 12.23 -8.18
C TYR A 126 6.94 11.55 -8.98
N VAL A 127 6.78 11.94 -10.25
CA VAL A 127 5.75 11.42 -11.15
C VAL A 127 6.39 10.95 -12.44
N THR A 128 5.95 9.79 -12.94
CA THR A 128 6.32 9.26 -14.25
C THR A 128 5.09 8.96 -15.10
N GLY A 129 5.26 8.90 -16.40
CA GLY A 129 4.18 8.60 -17.34
C GLY A 129 4.66 8.69 -18.79
N PHE A 130 3.75 9.05 -19.70
CA PHE A 130 4.08 9.36 -21.10
C PHE A 130 3.48 10.70 -21.53
N PHE A 131 4.04 11.30 -22.58
CA PHE A 131 3.55 12.53 -23.19
C PHE A 131 3.76 12.52 -24.70
N SER A 132 3.05 13.37 -25.44
CA SER A 132 3.18 13.45 -26.90
C SER A 132 3.23 14.90 -27.40
N GLY A 133 4.11 15.17 -28.36
CA GLY A 133 4.36 16.53 -28.84
C GLY A 133 5.16 17.33 -27.83
N THR A 134 4.72 18.54 -27.48
CA THR A 134 5.41 19.42 -26.53
C THR A 134 4.62 19.53 -25.24
N ALA A 135 5.22 19.16 -24.11
CA ALA A 135 4.62 19.26 -22.78
C ALA A 135 5.41 20.22 -21.89
N THR A 136 4.72 21.01 -21.08
CA THR A 136 5.34 21.95 -20.12
C THR A 136 4.96 21.59 -18.69
N PHE A 137 5.97 21.51 -17.83
CA PHE A 137 5.88 21.27 -16.40
C PHE A 137 6.53 22.43 -15.65
N GLY A 138 5.72 23.36 -15.15
CA GLY A 138 6.23 24.61 -14.58
C GLY A 138 7.06 25.39 -15.60
N ALA A 139 8.35 25.62 -15.33
CA ALA A 139 9.28 26.27 -16.26
C ALA A 139 10.01 25.30 -17.20
N ALA A 140 9.86 23.98 -17.03
CA ALA A 140 10.52 22.98 -17.85
C ALA A 140 9.64 22.59 -19.03
N THR A 141 10.20 22.60 -20.24
CA THR A 141 9.52 22.14 -21.46
C THR A 141 10.22 20.90 -22.02
N LEU A 142 9.44 19.86 -22.29
CA LEU A 142 9.87 18.62 -22.94
C LEU A 142 9.21 18.51 -24.31
N VAL A 143 9.91 17.89 -25.26
CA VAL A 143 9.41 17.63 -26.62
C VAL A 143 9.61 16.15 -26.89
N SER A 144 8.57 15.40 -27.24
CA SER A 144 8.70 13.98 -27.58
C SER A 144 9.46 13.82 -28.89
N ILE A 145 10.11 12.67 -29.08
CA ILE A 145 10.70 12.30 -30.36
C ILE A 145 9.80 11.21 -30.93
N GLY A 146 9.41 11.32 -32.21
CA GLY A 146 8.48 10.33 -32.77
C GLY A 146 7.10 10.36 -32.11
N GLY A 147 6.72 9.25 -31.46
CA GLY A 147 5.41 9.03 -30.87
C GLY A 147 5.27 9.58 -29.45
N ARG A 148 5.04 8.65 -28.51
CA ARG A 148 4.96 8.93 -27.07
C ARG A 148 6.34 8.78 -26.45
N ASP A 149 6.77 9.75 -25.65
CA ASP A 149 7.99 9.64 -24.85
C ASP A 149 7.62 9.48 -23.37
N ALA A 150 8.44 8.75 -22.61
CA ALA A 150 8.33 8.72 -21.17
C ALA A 150 8.78 10.06 -20.57
N PHE A 151 8.16 10.48 -19.47
CA PHE A 151 8.64 11.60 -18.66
C PHE A 151 8.89 11.18 -17.21
N VAL A 152 9.75 11.92 -16.52
CA VAL A 152 9.78 11.97 -15.06
C VAL A 152 9.88 13.42 -14.59
N VAL A 153 9.08 13.79 -13.60
CA VAL A 153 9.09 15.13 -13.01
C VAL A 153 9.21 15.04 -11.50
N LYS A 154 10.06 15.90 -10.93
CA LYS A 154 10.17 16.12 -9.49
C LYS A 154 9.52 17.44 -9.11
N TYR A 155 8.70 17.41 -8.07
CA TYR A 155 8.12 18.57 -7.41
C TYR A 155 8.62 18.63 -5.95
N ASN A 156 8.67 19.82 -5.38
CA ASN A 156 8.81 19.95 -3.92
C ASN A 156 7.45 19.77 -3.21
N ALA A 157 7.44 19.79 -1.88
CA ALA A 157 6.22 19.61 -1.07
C ALA A 157 5.12 20.66 -1.29
N ALA A 158 5.45 21.79 -1.91
CA ALA A 158 4.53 22.86 -2.29
C ALA A 158 4.01 22.73 -3.73
N GLY A 159 4.34 21.64 -4.44
CA GLY A 159 3.91 21.41 -5.82
C GLY A 159 4.71 22.19 -6.87
N VAL A 160 5.88 22.75 -6.51
CA VAL A 160 6.74 23.48 -7.46
C VAL A 160 7.71 22.53 -8.13
N VAL A 161 7.71 22.50 -9.46
CA VAL A 161 8.63 21.70 -10.29
C VAL A 161 10.08 22.06 -9.98
N GLN A 162 10.88 21.05 -9.66
CA GLN A 162 12.33 21.16 -9.44
C GLN A 162 13.09 20.80 -10.72
N TRP A 163 12.64 19.77 -11.44
CA TRP A 163 13.15 19.38 -12.73
C TRP A 163 12.18 18.43 -13.44
N ALA A 164 12.28 18.37 -14.77
CA ALA A 164 11.62 17.39 -15.62
C ALA A 164 12.65 16.74 -16.56
N ARG A 165 12.49 15.44 -16.87
CA ARG A 165 13.32 14.68 -17.81
C ARG A 165 12.42 13.88 -18.75
N ARG A 166 12.93 13.67 -19.96
CA ARG A 166 12.33 12.86 -21.01
C ARG A 166 13.15 11.59 -21.20
N GLY A 167 12.47 10.47 -21.44
CA GLY A 167 13.05 9.25 -21.97
C GLY A 167 12.38 8.89 -23.28
N GLY A 168 13.09 8.99 -24.39
CA GLY A 168 12.52 8.56 -25.67
C GLY A 168 13.40 8.69 -26.90
N SER A 169 12.92 8.10 -27.99
CA SER A 169 13.58 8.04 -29.31
C SER A 169 12.51 8.04 -30.41
N VAL A 170 12.63 7.23 -31.46
CA VAL A 170 11.63 7.17 -32.54
C VAL A 170 10.39 6.32 -32.20
N GLY A 171 10.50 5.47 -31.17
CA GLY A 171 9.46 4.52 -30.75
C GLY A 171 8.40 5.15 -29.83
N ASN A 172 7.68 4.27 -29.12
CA ASN A 172 6.78 4.69 -28.04
C ASN A 172 7.34 4.22 -26.71
N GLU A 173 7.43 5.15 -25.76
CA GLU A 173 7.90 4.93 -24.40
C GLU A 173 6.82 5.32 -23.38
N ALA A 174 6.71 4.55 -22.31
CA ALA A 174 5.94 4.92 -21.13
C ALA A 174 6.67 4.49 -19.87
N GLY A 175 6.82 5.40 -18.91
CA GLY A 175 7.22 5.02 -17.55
C GLY A 175 5.98 4.56 -16.80
N ASN A 176 5.96 3.29 -16.39
CA ASN A 176 4.80 2.66 -15.79
C ASN A 176 4.82 2.76 -14.26
N SER A 177 6.00 2.67 -13.63
CA SER A 177 6.14 2.81 -12.19
C SER A 177 7.45 3.48 -11.76
N ILE A 178 7.42 4.10 -10.57
CA ILE A 178 8.51 4.90 -10.01
C ILE A 178 8.65 4.65 -8.51
N ALA A 179 9.88 4.44 -8.06
CA ALA A 179 10.23 4.29 -6.65
C ALA A 179 11.41 5.17 -6.27
N VAL A 180 11.49 5.59 -5.00
CA VAL A 180 12.58 6.42 -4.48
C VAL A 180 13.17 5.81 -3.22
N ASP A 181 14.51 5.73 -3.15
CA ASP A 181 15.18 5.24 -1.93
C ASP A 181 15.45 6.38 -0.92
N ALA A 182 15.90 6.00 0.29
CA ALA A 182 16.23 6.96 1.34
C ALA A 182 17.39 7.92 0.98
N SER A 183 18.21 7.58 -0.02
CA SER A 183 19.25 8.46 -0.58
C SER A 183 18.72 9.39 -1.67
N ARG A 184 17.42 9.31 -1.97
CA ARG A 184 16.71 10.03 -3.03
C ARG A 184 17.23 9.67 -4.42
N ASN A 185 17.69 8.43 -4.62
CA ASN A 185 17.81 7.88 -5.96
C ASN A 185 16.42 7.43 -6.42
N ILE A 186 16.13 7.70 -7.69
CA ILE A 186 14.85 7.44 -8.32
C ILE A 186 15.04 6.27 -9.27
N TYR A 187 14.19 5.26 -9.14
CA TYR A 187 14.17 4.07 -9.98
C TYR A 187 12.87 4.04 -10.77
N ILE A 188 12.95 3.78 -12.06
CA ILE A 188 11.81 3.80 -12.97
C ILE A 188 11.84 2.52 -13.80
N THR A 189 10.68 1.90 -13.95
CA THR A 189 10.46 0.86 -14.94
C THR A 189 9.36 1.27 -15.92
N GLY A 190 9.39 0.68 -17.10
CA GLY A 190 8.37 0.90 -18.09
C GLY A 190 8.56 0.05 -19.33
N VAL A 191 7.92 0.47 -20.42
CA VAL A 191 7.97 -0.19 -21.72
C VAL A 191 8.48 0.78 -22.78
N TYR A 192 9.21 0.26 -23.76
CA TYR A 192 9.63 1.02 -24.94
C TYR A 192 9.67 0.16 -26.19
N SER A 193 9.49 0.76 -27.37
CA SER A 193 9.66 0.09 -28.66
C SER A 193 10.79 0.72 -29.49
N ASP A 194 11.38 -0.03 -30.41
CA ASP A 194 12.55 0.38 -31.22
C ASP A 194 13.78 0.75 -30.37
N SER A 195 13.81 1.94 -29.77
CA SER A 195 14.92 2.43 -28.96
C SER A 195 14.46 3.50 -27.98
N THR A 196 15.22 3.73 -26.91
CA THR A 196 14.95 4.84 -25.98
C THR A 196 16.24 5.44 -25.43
N LYS A 197 16.20 6.72 -25.04
CA LYS A 197 17.32 7.45 -24.43
C LYS A 197 16.84 8.41 -23.35
N PHE A 198 17.44 8.33 -22.17
CA PHE A 198 17.02 9.05 -20.96
C PHE A 198 17.92 10.25 -20.62
N GLY A 199 19.23 10.09 -20.74
CA GLY A 199 20.19 11.14 -20.44
C GLY A 199 21.39 11.11 -21.38
N SER A 200 22.59 11.21 -20.81
CA SER A 200 23.85 11.22 -21.56
C SER A 200 24.38 9.82 -21.88
N LEU A 201 23.84 8.76 -21.24
CA LEU A 201 24.31 7.41 -21.48
C LEU A 201 23.86 6.89 -22.86
N ALA A 202 24.34 5.70 -23.21
CA ALA A 202 24.01 5.04 -24.46
C ALA A 202 22.50 4.79 -24.57
N LYS A 203 21.97 4.87 -25.79
CA LYS A 203 20.58 4.49 -26.06
C LYS A 203 20.38 2.99 -25.83
N LEU A 204 19.20 2.62 -25.38
CA LEU A 204 18.74 1.24 -25.36
C LEU A 204 18.07 0.92 -26.71
N THR A 205 18.07 -0.35 -27.10
CA THR A 205 17.44 -0.82 -28.35
C THR A 205 16.68 -2.10 -28.03
N SER A 206 15.42 -2.10 -28.43
CA SER A 206 14.50 -3.22 -28.24
C SER A 206 14.98 -4.41 -29.08
N VAL A 207 14.94 -5.60 -28.50
CA VAL A 207 15.20 -6.86 -29.20
C VAL A 207 13.91 -7.35 -29.87
N GLY A 208 12.76 -7.05 -29.27
CA GLY A 208 11.43 -7.46 -29.74
C GLY A 208 10.55 -6.28 -30.18
N GLN A 209 9.24 -6.50 -30.10
CA GLN A 209 8.23 -5.47 -30.42
C GLN A 209 8.26 -4.33 -29.39
N SER A 210 8.40 -4.69 -28.12
CA SER A 210 8.67 -3.76 -27.04
C SER A 210 9.42 -4.48 -25.92
N ASP A 211 10.35 -3.77 -25.30
CA ASP A 211 11.15 -4.27 -24.19
C ASP A 211 10.93 -3.41 -22.94
N ILE A 212 11.40 -3.92 -21.82
CA ILE A 212 11.37 -3.26 -20.53
C ILE A 212 12.61 -2.38 -20.40
N PHE A 213 12.45 -1.14 -19.95
CA PHE A 213 13.58 -0.38 -19.44
C PHE A 213 13.56 -0.37 -17.91
N LEU A 214 14.75 -0.47 -17.30
CA LEU A 214 14.99 -0.23 -15.89
C LEU A 214 16.06 0.85 -15.75
N LEU A 215 15.75 1.93 -15.04
CA LEU A 215 16.54 3.16 -15.01
C LEU A 215 16.74 3.67 -13.58
N GLN A 216 17.93 4.19 -13.29
CA GLN A 216 18.20 4.97 -12.09
C GLN A 216 18.59 6.42 -12.46
N TYR A 217 17.92 7.37 -11.80
CA TYR A 217 18.34 8.76 -11.67
C TYR A 217 18.82 9.04 -10.25
N ASN A 218 19.78 9.95 -10.11
CA ASN A 218 20.07 10.54 -8.79
C ASN A 218 19.06 11.64 -8.43
N SER A 219 19.14 12.20 -7.23
CA SER A 219 18.22 13.22 -6.71
C SER A 219 18.12 14.53 -7.53
N SER A 220 19.12 14.77 -8.40
CA SER A 220 19.20 15.91 -9.34
C SER A 220 18.69 15.56 -10.75
N GLY A 221 18.15 14.35 -10.95
CA GLY A 221 17.66 13.87 -12.23
C GLY A 221 18.77 13.60 -13.24
N THR A 222 19.97 13.21 -12.80
CA THR A 222 21.07 12.80 -13.68
C THR A 222 21.10 11.28 -13.78
N GLU A 223 21.06 10.75 -15.01
CA GLU A 223 21.06 9.31 -15.27
C GLU A 223 22.32 8.67 -14.70
N GLN A 224 22.14 7.63 -13.87
CA GLN A 224 23.24 6.87 -13.29
C GLN A 224 23.51 5.59 -14.07
N TRP A 225 22.45 4.86 -14.43
CA TRP A 225 22.49 3.69 -15.29
C TRP A 225 21.10 3.42 -15.86
N SER A 226 21.04 2.74 -17.00
CA SER A 226 19.81 2.24 -17.63
C SER A 226 20.07 0.89 -18.28
N LYS A 227 19.04 0.04 -18.32
CA LYS A 227 19.10 -1.36 -18.78
C LYS A 227 17.88 -1.70 -19.61
N SER A 228 18.10 -2.44 -20.70
CA SER A 228 17.03 -3.15 -21.40
C SER A 228 16.86 -4.55 -20.83
N ILE A 229 15.62 -4.97 -20.63
CA ILE A 229 15.24 -6.34 -20.28
C ILE A 229 14.14 -6.75 -21.25
N GLY A 230 14.36 -7.79 -22.04
CA GLY A 230 13.39 -8.24 -23.02
C GLY A 230 13.91 -9.37 -23.89
N GLY A 231 13.03 -9.87 -24.75
CA GLY A 231 13.23 -10.95 -25.69
C GLY A 231 12.79 -10.54 -27.09
N THR A 232 12.35 -11.51 -27.90
CA THR A 232 11.83 -11.21 -29.25
C THR A 232 10.35 -10.81 -29.25
N GLY A 233 9.69 -10.91 -28.09
CA GLY A 233 8.25 -10.70 -27.92
C GLY A 233 7.91 -9.26 -27.53
N THR A 234 6.77 -9.13 -26.85
CA THR A 234 6.31 -7.91 -26.18
C THR A 234 6.50 -8.10 -24.69
N ASP A 235 7.37 -7.29 -24.09
CA ASP A 235 7.71 -7.33 -22.67
C ASP A 235 7.43 -5.98 -22.04
N ALA A 236 6.90 -5.97 -20.82
CA ALA A 236 6.52 -4.75 -20.11
C ALA A 236 6.88 -4.85 -18.62
N GLY A 237 7.57 -3.82 -18.12
CA GLY A 237 7.76 -3.63 -16.69
C GLY A 237 6.60 -2.81 -16.16
N ASN A 238 5.82 -3.39 -15.27
CA ASN A 238 4.55 -2.81 -14.83
C ASN A 238 4.71 -2.09 -13.49
N ASP A 239 5.48 -2.66 -12.55
CA ASP A 239 5.66 -2.05 -11.24
C ASP A 239 7.07 -2.24 -10.65
N ILE A 240 7.53 -1.25 -9.88
CA ILE A 240 8.84 -1.25 -9.23
C ILE A 240 8.74 -0.73 -7.80
N THR A 241 9.45 -1.40 -6.88
CA THR A 241 9.66 -0.89 -5.52
C THR A 241 11.11 -1.08 -5.07
N VAL A 242 11.48 -0.41 -3.99
CA VAL A 242 12.86 -0.40 -3.46
C VAL A 242 12.86 -0.57 -1.94
N ASP A 243 13.74 -1.44 -1.46
CA ASP A 243 14.14 -1.46 -0.06
C ASP A 243 15.53 -0.81 0.13
N ALA A 244 16.07 -0.87 1.35
CA ALA A 244 17.37 -0.25 1.66
C ALA A 244 18.56 -0.76 0.81
N SER A 245 18.42 -1.89 0.12
CA SER A 245 19.51 -2.61 -0.54
C SER A 245 19.20 -3.08 -1.96
N SER A 246 17.92 -3.21 -2.29
CA SER A 246 17.44 -3.97 -3.43
C SER A 246 16.24 -3.31 -4.10
N LEU A 247 16.13 -3.54 -5.40
CA LEU A 247 15.00 -3.16 -6.24
C LEU A 247 14.22 -4.42 -6.58
N TYR A 248 12.91 -4.30 -6.69
CA TYR A 248 12.04 -5.39 -7.13
C TYR A 248 11.15 -4.88 -8.25
N LEU A 249 11.01 -5.70 -9.29
CA LEU A 249 10.30 -5.39 -10.52
C LEU A 249 9.30 -6.51 -10.81
N SER A 250 8.07 -6.17 -11.19
CA SER A 250 7.11 -7.10 -11.80
C SER A 250 6.70 -6.65 -13.19
N GLY A 251 6.21 -7.60 -13.96
CA GLY A 251 5.73 -7.30 -15.29
C GLY A 251 5.19 -8.52 -16.01
N SER A 252 5.14 -8.41 -17.33
CA SER A 252 4.72 -9.46 -18.24
C SER A 252 5.72 -9.62 -19.38
N TYR A 253 5.80 -10.83 -19.95
CA TYR A 253 6.72 -11.12 -21.05
C TYR A 253 6.16 -12.18 -21.99
N ASN A 254 6.49 -12.09 -23.27
CA ASN A 254 6.10 -13.06 -24.30
C ASN A 254 7.31 -13.83 -24.84
N GLY A 255 7.18 -15.16 -24.95
CA GLY A 255 8.26 -16.02 -25.41
C GLY A 255 9.30 -16.23 -24.32
N SER A 256 10.49 -15.64 -24.43
CA SER A 256 11.55 -15.84 -23.43
C SER A 256 12.37 -14.58 -23.17
N ILE A 257 12.68 -14.34 -21.90
CA ILE A 257 13.55 -13.24 -21.47
C ILE A 257 14.70 -13.75 -20.60
N ILE A 258 15.80 -12.98 -20.56
CA ILE A 258 16.95 -13.27 -19.70
C ILE A 258 17.11 -12.13 -18.69
N ILE A 259 17.07 -12.46 -17.40
CA ILE A 259 17.28 -11.52 -16.31
C ILE A 259 18.48 -11.98 -15.48
N GLY A 260 19.64 -11.35 -15.71
CA GLY A 260 20.90 -11.81 -15.10
C GLY A 260 21.30 -13.17 -15.63
N THR A 261 21.31 -14.19 -14.76
CA THR A 261 21.60 -15.58 -15.12
C THR A 261 20.33 -16.43 -15.30
N ASP A 262 19.16 -15.88 -15.00
CA ASP A 262 17.90 -16.60 -15.05
C ASP A 262 17.27 -16.44 -16.44
N THR A 263 16.93 -17.57 -17.07
CA THR A 263 16.14 -17.61 -18.32
C THR A 263 14.70 -17.94 -17.96
N LEU A 264 13.78 -17.05 -18.30
CA LEU A 264 12.35 -17.26 -18.14
C LEU A 264 11.72 -17.57 -19.49
N ILE A 265 10.82 -18.55 -19.53
CA ILE A 265 10.14 -19.02 -20.74
C ILE A 265 8.65 -19.06 -20.43
N SER A 266 7.88 -18.29 -21.19
CA SER A 266 6.42 -18.23 -21.10
C SER A 266 5.83 -19.55 -21.60
N GLN A 267 4.79 -20.03 -20.92
CA GLN A 267 4.08 -21.26 -21.29
C GLN A 267 2.86 -20.99 -22.18
N GLY A 268 2.57 -19.72 -22.47
CA GLY A 268 1.40 -19.28 -23.22
C GLY A 268 1.67 -18.02 -24.04
N ASN A 269 0.68 -17.12 -24.06
CA ASN A 269 0.79 -15.87 -24.81
C ASN A 269 1.60 -14.81 -24.07
N SER A 270 1.50 -14.77 -22.74
CA SER A 270 2.29 -13.88 -21.89
C SER A 270 2.27 -14.46 -20.50
N ASP A 271 3.41 -14.42 -19.81
CA ASP A 271 3.49 -14.86 -18.41
C ASP A 271 3.89 -13.67 -17.51
N ALA A 272 3.48 -13.73 -16.24
CA ALA A 272 3.94 -12.79 -15.24
C ALA A 272 5.38 -13.10 -14.83
N PHE A 273 6.13 -12.07 -14.42
CA PHE A 273 7.40 -12.26 -13.74
C PHE A 273 7.56 -11.34 -12.54
N VAL A 274 8.47 -11.75 -11.64
CA VAL A 274 9.03 -10.90 -10.59
C VAL A 274 10.55 -11.08 -10.54
N ALA A 275 11.28 -9.99 -10.42
CA ALA A 275 12.74 -9.99 -10.38
C ALA A 275 13.29 -9.07 -9.30
N LYS A 276 14.41 -9.46 -8.70
CA LYS A 276 15.16 -8.68 -7.73
C LYS A 276 16.49 -8.24 -8.31
N PHE A 277 16.86 -7.00 -8.06
CA PHE A 277 18.14 -6.40 -8.40
C PHE A 277 18.76 -5.77 -7.15
N ASN A 278 20.08 -5.57 -7.12
CA ASN A 278 20.65 -4.61 -6.18
C ASN A 278 20.47 -3.17 -6.70
N THR A 279 20.79 -2.17 -5.88
CA THR A 279 20.67 -0.74 -6.26
C THR A 279 21.60 -0.28 -7.39
N SER A 280 22.58 -1.09 -7.77
CA SER A 280 23.41 -0.91 -8.98
C SER A 280 22.80 -1.56 -10.23
N GLY A 281 21.59 -2.10 -10.13
CA GLY A 281 20.85 -2.78 -11.19
C GLY A 281 21.44 -4.14 -11.61
N VAL A 282 22.18 -4.82 -10.73
CA VAL A 282 22.63 -6.20 -10.96
C VAL A 282 21.55 -7.16 -10.48
N ALA A 283 21.01 -7.95 -11.41
CA ALA A 283 20.00 -8.97 -11.11
C ALA A 283 20.52 -9.97 -10.07
N GLN A 284 19.66 -10.34 -9.13
CA GLN A 284 19.92 -11.29 -8.05
C GLN A 284 19.16 -12.59 -8.25
N TRP A 285 17.89 -12.48 -8.65
CA TRP A 285 17.04 -13.61 -9.04
C TRP A 285 15.84 -13.11 -9.85
N ALA A 286 15.24 -14.00 -10.64
CA ALA A 286 13.96 -13.79 -11.32
C ALA A 286 13.08 -15.05 -11.23
N ARG A 287 11.76 -14.85 -11.19
CA ARG A 287 10.75 -15.92 -11.14
C ARG A 287 9.66 -15.63 -12.16
N SER A 288 9.25 -16.67 -12.88
CA SER A 288 8.04 -16.64 -13.70
C SER A 288 6.83 -17.13 -12.90
N GLY A 289 5.65 -16.68 -13.29
CA GLY A 289 4.36 -17.24 -12.89
C GLY A 289 3.36 -17.14 -14.03
N GLY A 290 2.72 -18.25 -14.37
CA GLY A 290 1.82 -18.29 -15.53
C GLY A 290 1.47 -19.71 -15.98
N GLY A 291 0.77 -19.80 -17.10
CA GLY A 291 0.32 -21.03 -17.72
C GLY A 291 0.10 -20.86 -19.23
N THR A 292 -0.90 -21.54 -19.78
CA THR A 292 -1.20 -21.49 -21.22
C THR A 292 -2.00 -20.25 -21.63
N GLY A 293 -2.47 -19.47 -20.67
CA GLY A 293 -3.28 -18.27 -20.86
C GLY A 293 -2.46 -17.00 -21.07
N ILE A 294 -3.11 -15.85 -20.86
CA ILE A 294 -2.45 -14.56 -20.68
C ILE A 294 -2.34 -14.29 -19.18
N ASP A 295 -1.12 -14.14 -18.71
CA ASP A 295 -0.80 -13.83 -17.32
C ASP A 295 0.13 -12.61 -17.26
N ALA A 296 -0.11 -11.72 -16.30
CA ALA A 296 0.65 -10.48 -16.15
C ALA A 296 0.79 -10.08 -14.69
N GLY A 297 2.02 -9.78 -14.24
CA GLY A 297 2.27 -9.17 -12.94
C GLY A 297 2.03 -7.67 -13.03
N ILE A 298 1.03 -7.17 -12.31
CA ILE A 298 0.55 -5.78 -12.44
C ILE A 298 1.19 -4.88 -11.40
N ALA A 299 1.15 -5.26 -10.12
CA ALA A 299 1.69 -4.48 -9.01
C ALA A 299 2.42 -5.35 -7.98
N LEU A 300 3.33 -4.76 -7.23
CA LEU A 300 4.07 -5.40 -6.16
C LEU A 300 4.28 -4.49 -4.95
N ALA A 301 4.45 -5.09 -3.78
CA ALA A 301 4.93 -4.38 -2.60
C ALA A 301 5.75 -5.30 -1.70
N LEU A 302 6.46 -4.70 -0.76
CA LEU A 302 7.30 -5.40 0.21
C LEU A 302 6.69 -5.33 1.60
N ASP A 303 6.78 -6.43 2.34
CA ASP A 303 6.61 -6.39 3.79
C ASP A 303 7.89 -5.91 4.49
N ALA A 304 7.81 -5.66 5.80
CA ALA A 304 8.93 -5.17 6.61
C ALA A 304 10.16 -6.10 6.64
N THR A 305 10.04 -7.33 6.14
CA THR A 305 11.14 -8.30 6.01
C THR A 305 11.62 -8.49 4.58
N SER A 306 11.24 -7.58 3.68
CA SER A 306 11.55 -7.61 2.24
C SER A 306 11.05 -8.86 1.52
N ASN A 307 10.00 -9.51 2.03
CA ASN A 307 9.25 -10.48 1.23
C ASN A 307 8.43 -9.70 0.20
N VAL A 308 8.37 -10.21 -1.01
CA VAL A 308 7.66 -9.57 -2.11
C VAL A 308 6.28 -10.19 -2.27
N ILE A 309 5.27 -9.35 -2.36
CA ILE A 309 3.91 -9.70 -2.70
C ILE A 309 3.65 -9.12 -4.09
N VAL A 310 3.11 -9.92 -5.00
CA VAL A 310 2.79 -9.53 -6.37
C VAL A 310 1.32 -9.85 -6.63
N THR A 311 0.59 -8.91 -7.22
CA THR A 311 -0.74 -9.14 -7.77
C THR A 311 -0.70 -9.07 -9.29
N GLY A 312 -1.66 -9.73 -9.92
CA GLY A 312 -1.82 -9.63 -11.34
C GLY A 312 -3.05 -10.35 -11.85
N ASN A 313 -3.15 -10.40 -13.17
CA ASN A 313 -4.26 -11.02 -13.88
C ASN A 313 -3.77 -12.31 -14.53
N PHE A 314 -4.63 -13.32 -14.57
CA PHE A 314 -4.29 -14.61 -15.17
C PHE A 314 -5.53 -15.27 -15.80
N GLU A 315 -5.31 -16.11 -16.80
CA GLU A 315 -6.35 -16.89 -17.45
C GLU A 315 -6.10 -18.39 -17.23
N GLN A 316 -7.16 -19.20 -17.32
CA GLN A 316 -7.06 -20.66 -17.25
C GLN A 316 -6.32 -21.11 -15.96
N LYS A 317 -5.36 -22.04 -16.05
CA LYS A 317 -4.58 -22.50 -14.90
C LYS A 317 -3.16 -21.93 -14.97
N ALA A 318 -2.74 -21.24 -13.91
CA ALA A 318 -1.42 -20.64 -13.78
C ALA A 318 -0.63 -21.25 -12.61
N TYR A 319 0.69 -21.40 -12.78
CA TYR A 319 1.60 -21.97 -11.80
C TYR A 319 2.52 -20.89 -11.22
N PHE A 320 2.69 -20.93 -9.89
CA PHE A 320 3.58 -20.04 -9.16
C PHE A 320 4.43 -20.86 -8.20
N GLY A 321 5.72 -20.99 -8.49
CA GLY A 321 6.60 -21.87 -7.72
C GLY A 321 6.16 -23.34 -7.82
N ASN A 322 5.74 -23.92 -6.69
CA ASN A 322 5.28 -25.31 -6.61
C ASN A 322 3.75 -25.44 -6.41
N ASP A 323 3.00 -24.36 -6.55
CA ASP A 323 1.54 -24.32 -6.40
C ASP A 323 0.88 -23.73 -7.65
N SER A 324 -0.45 -23.82 -7.74
CA SER A 324 -1.22 -23.32 -8.88
C SER A 324 -2.59 -22.78 -8.48
N VAL A 325 -3.09 -21.86 -9.30
CA VAL A 325 -4.47 -21.36 -9.24
C VAL A 325 -5.16 -21.58 -10.58
N THR A 326 -6.47 -21.72 -10.56
CA THR A 326 -7.30 -21.88 -11.78
C THR A 326 -8.37 -20.82 -11.78
N SER A 327 -8.46 -20.07 -12.88
CA SER A 327 -9.49 -19.06 -13.11
C SER A 327 -10.88 -19.70 -13.05
N ALA A 328 -11.84 -19.01 -12.44
CA ALA A 328 -13.24 -19.40 -12.40
C ALA A 328 -14.03 -18.93 -13.63
N GLY A 329 -13.39 -18.15 -14.51
CA GLY A 329 -14.01 -17.50 -15.65
C GLY A 329 -12.98 -17.10 -16.70
N ASN A 330 -13.03 -15.82 -17.09
CA ASN A 330 -12.09 -15.24 -18.04
C ASN A 330 -10.78 -14.86 -17.32
N ASN A 331 -10.47 -13.56 -17.26
CA ASN A 331 -9.38 -13.04 -16.44
C ASN A 331 -9.78 -13.04 -14.98
N ASP A 332 -8.91 -13.60 -14.15
CA ASP A 332 -9.01 -13.60 -12.69
C ASP A 332 -7.77 -12.99 -12.06
N VAL A 333 -7.86 -12.70 -10.76
CA VAL A 333 -6.79 -12.10 -9.98
C VAL A 333 -5.96 -13.16 -9.25
N PHE A 334 -4.64 -13.09 -9.37
CA PHE A 334 -3.72 -13.80 -8.48
C PHE A 334 -3.07 -12.85 -7.48
N LEU A 335 -2.77 -13.36 -6.28
CA LEU A 335 -1.92 -12.72 -5.29
C LEU A 335 -0.88 -13.74 -4.81
N VAL A 336 0.40 -13.49 -5.05
CA VAL A 336 1.50 -14.41 -4.74
C VAL A 336 2.52 -13.76 -3.82
N LYS A 337 3.08 -14.54 -2.89
CA LYS A 337 4.17 -14.13 -2.00
C LYS A 337 5.42 -14.95 -2.22
N TYR A 338 6.56 -14.27 -2.32
CA TYR A 338 7.90 -14.85 -2.26
C TYR A 338 8.67 -14.22 -1.11
N ASN A 339 9.58 -14.98 -0.49
CA ASN A 339 10.47 -14.39 0.49
C ASN A 339 11.58 -13.55 -0.16
N SER A 340 12.39 -12.85 0.65
CA SER A 340 13.47 -11.97 0.15
C SER A 340 14.57 -12.67 -0.68
N SER A 341 14.66 -14.01 -0.61
CA SER A 341 15.53 -14.87 -1.42
C SER A 341 14.86 -15.40 -2.70
N GLY A 342 13.61 -14.99 -2.98
CA GLY A 342 12.84 -15.43 -4.13
C GLY A 342 12.27 -16.84 -4.00
N ALA A 343 12.17 -17.38 -2.77
CA ALA A 343 11.50 -18.66 -2.54
C ALA A 343 10.00 -18.45 -2.37
N PHE A 344 9.21 -19.19 -3.14
CA PHE A 344 7.75 -19.18 -3.09
C PHE A 344 7.22 -19.47 -1.68
N GLN A 345 6.18 -18.75 -1.26
CA GLN A 345 5.52 -18.92 0.04
C GLN A 345 4.08 -19.40 -0.12
N TRP A 346 3.28 -18.68 -0.91
CA TRP A 346 1.88 -19.02 -1.18
C TRP A 346 1.35 -18.24 -2.38
N VAL A 347 0.26 -18.74 -2.98
CA VAL A 347 -0.55 -18.02 -3.99
C VAL A 347 -2.04 -18.09 -3.61
N ARG A 348 -2.80 -17.05 -3.96
CA ARG A 348 -4.26 -16.96 -3.79
C ARG A 348 -4.91 -16.51 -5.09
N ARG A 349 -6.16 -16.93 -5.28
CA ARG A 349 -7.04 -16.47 -6.35
C ARG A 349 -8.14 -15.57 -5.79
N GLY A 350 -8.53 -14.57 -6.56
CA GLY A 350 -9.86 -13.97 -6.51
C GLY A 350 -10.46 -13.85 -7.90
N GLY A 351 -11.77 -13.94 -7.99
CA GLY A 351 -12.48 -13.79 -9.26
C GLY A 351 -13.76 -14.63 -9.38
N GLY A 352 -14.58 -14.28 -10.36
CA GLY A 352 -15.88 -14.88 -10.67
C GLY A 352 -15.92 -15.60 -12.02
N ALA A 353 -17.11 -15.67 -12.61
CA ALA A 353 -17.30 -16.28 -13.93
C ALA A 353 -16.99 -15.32 -15.09
N ASP A 354 -17.02 -14.00 -14.81
CA ASP A 354 -16.77 -12.94 -15.77
C ASP A 354 -15.32 -12.44 -15.66
N GLY A 355 -15.02 -11.22 -16.11
CA GLY A 355 -13.68 -10.63 -16.00
C GLY A 355 -13.47 -9.91 -14.67
N ASP A 356 -12.37 -10.24 -14.00
CA ASP A 356 -11.89 -9.69 -12.74
C ASP A 356 -10.43 -9.27 -12.88
N TYR A 357 -10.14 -8.00 -12.58
CA TYR A 357 -8.81 -7.42 -12.83
C TYR A 357 -8.28 -6.75 -11.58
N SER A 358 -7.03 -7.06 -11.23
CA SER A 358 -6.24 -6.30 -10.25
C SER A 358 -5.59 -5.09 -10.90
N GLN A 359 -5.36 -4.06 -10.08
CA GLN A 359 -4.81 -2.78 -10.54
C GLN A 359 -3.62 -2.34 -9.68
N ASP A 360 -3.71 -2.45 -8.36
CA ASP A 360 -2.65 -2.01 -7.46
C ASP A 360 -2.72 -2.73 -6.10
N LEU A 361 -1.62 -2.72 -5.35
CA LEU A 361 -1.56 -3.24 -3.99
C LEU A 361 -0.69 -2.41 -3.06
N ALA A 362 -1.10 -2.31 -1.80
CA ALA A 362 -0.33 -1.67 -0.72
C ALA A 362 -0.18 -2.60 0.49
N ILE A 363 0.87 -2.38 1.28
CA ILE A 363 1.12 -3.13 2.51
C ILE A 363 1.29 -2.16 3.68
N ASP A 364 0.62 -2.43 4.80
CA ASP A 364 0.83 -1.66 6.04
C ASP A 364 2.04 -2.16 6.84
N LEU A 365 2.38 -1.43 7.92
CA LEU A 365 3.51 -1.76 8.79
C LEU A 365 3.38 -3.11 9.52
N THR A 366 2.18 -3.68 9.60
CA THR A 366 1.93 -5.01 10.21
C THR A 366 1.97 -6.14 9.18
N GLY A 367 2.14 -5.81 7.90
CA GLY A 367 2.15 -6.77 6.80
C GLY A 367 0.75 -7.17 6.35
N ASN A 368 -0.30 -6.42 6.67
CA ASN A 368 -1.58 -6.58 5.98
C ASN A 368 -1.45 -6.07 4.56
N ILE A 369 -2.08 -6.78 3.64
CA ILE A 369 -2.02 -6.53 2.21
C ILE A 369 -3.38 -6.01 1.79
N TYR A 370 -3.40 -4.87 1.10
CA TYR A 370 -4.57 -4.22 0.54
C TYR A 370 -4.46 -4.25 -0.97
N LEU A 371 -5.40 -4.91 -1.61
CA LEU A 371 -5.45 -5.10 -3.06
C LEU A 371 -6.69 -4.40 -3.61
N THR A 372 -6.56 -3.68 -4.72
CA THR A 372 -7.72 -3.10 -5.42
C THR A 372 -7.77 -3.55 -6.88
N GLY A 373 -8.97 -3.46 -7.45
CA GLY A 373 -9.27 -3.88 -8.80
C GLY A 373 -10.75 -3.71 -9.12
N PHE A 374 -11.16 -4.12 -10.31
CA PHE A 374 -12.56 -4.06 -10.73
C PHE A 374 -13.05 -5.42 -11.21
N TYR A 375 -14.36 -5.59 -11.19
CA TYR A 375 -15.00 -6.85 -11.56
C TYR A 375 -16.36 -6.61 -12.21
N SER A 376 -16.77 -7.55 -13.06
CA SER A 376 -18.12 -7.60 -13.61
C SER A 376 -19.00 -8.56 -12.82
N ASN A 377 -20.29 -8.25 -12.66
CA ASN A 377 -21.32 -9.12 -12.09
C ASN A 377 -21.09 -9.59 -10.64
N SER A 378 -20.14 -10.48 -10.37
CA SER A 378 -19.75 -10.88 -9.01
C SER A 378 -18.34 -11.42 -8.94
N THR A 379 -17.63 -11.11 -7.86
CA THR A 379 -16.27 -11.62 -7.60
C THR A 379 -16.18 -12.30 -6.24
N THR A 380 -15.34 -13.33 -6.14
CA THR A 380 -15.13 -14.09 -4.91
C THR A 380 -13.65 -14.20 -4.57
N PHE A 381 -13.29 -13.80 -3.35
CA PHE A 381 -11.95 -13.94 -2.80
C PHE A 381 -12.04 -14.78 -1.51
N GLY A 382 -11.45 -15.97 -1.52
CA GLY A 382 -11.64 -16.96 -0.43
C GLY A 382 -13.11 -17.34 -0.27
N SER A 383 -13.70 -17.08 0.90
CA SER A 383 -15.12 -17.33 1.19
C SER A 383 -16.00 -16.08 1.09
N ARG A 384 -15.46 -14.96 0.60
CA ARG A 384 -16.13 -13.65 0.57
C ARG A 384 -16.49 -13.29 -0.86
N THR A 385 -17.76 -12.96 -1.09
CA THR A 385 -18.30 -12.64 -2.41
C THR A 385 -18.97 -11.28 -2.36
N VAL A 386 -18.76 -10.48 -3.40
CA VAL A 386 -19.46 -9.21 -3.64
C VAL A 386 -20.02 -9.18 -5.06
N SER A 387 -21.12 -8.46 -5.26
CA SER A 387 -21.78 -8.31 -6.56
C SER A 387 -21.72 -6.87 -7.02
N SER A 388 -21.58 -6.68 -8.33
CA SER A 388 -21.58 -5.38 -8.98
C SER A 388 -22.99 -4.78 -8.94
N SER A 389 -23.09 -3.46 -8.81
CA SER A 389 -24.35 -2.71 -8.99
C SER A 389 -24.52 -2.17 -10.41
N GLY A 390 -23.51 -2.32 -11.26
CA GLY A 390 -23.46 -1.81 -12.62
C GLY A 390 -22.71 -2.72 -13.58
N LEU A 391 -22.04 -2.13 -14.58
CA LEU A 391 -21.25 -2.86 -15.56
C LEU A 391 -19.95 -3.38 -14.93
N THR A 392 -19.22 -2.51 -14.24
CA THR A 392 -18.06 -2.89 -13.44
C THR A 392 -18.01 -2.07 -12.16
N ASP A 393 -17.82 -2.74 -11.03
CA ASP A 393 -17.61 -2.08 -9.73
C ASP A 393 -16.16 -2.27 -9.27
N LEU A 394 -15.69 -1.38 -8.42
CA LEU A 394 -14.39 -1.53 -7.76
C LEU A 394 -14.50 -2.44 -6.54
N PHE A 395 -13.42 -3.16 -6.24
CA PHE A 395 -13.24 -3.87 -4.97
C PHE A 395 -11.97 -3.40 -4.25
N VAL A 396 -11.98 -3.58 -2.93
CA VAL A 396 -10.79 -3.56 -2.09
C VAL A 396 -10.80 -4.85 -1.25
N ALA A 397 -9.71 -5.61 -1.28
CA ALA A 397 -9.56 -6.83 -0.50
C ALA A 397 -8.40 -6.67 0.50
N LYS A 398 -8.63 -7.06 1.76
CA LYS A 398 -7.56 -7.16 2.75
C LYS A 398 -7.18 -8.60 2.99
N TYR A 399 -5.88 -8.87 2.96
CA TYR A 399 -5.28 -10.12 3.35
C TYR A 399 -4.33 -9.91 4.53
N THR A 400 -4.26 -10.92 5.40
CA THR A 400 -3.18 -11.05 6.38
C THR A 400 -1.85 -11.37 5.68
N SER A 401 -0.73 -11.17 6.35
CA SER A 401 0.62 -11.52 5.85
C SER A 401 0.80 -13.01 5.51
N ALA A 402 -0.05 -13.88 6.05
CA ALA A 402 -0.13 -15.31 5.77
C ALA A 402 -1.02 -15.67 4.57
N GLY A 403 -1.62 -14.68 3.91
CA GLY A 403 -2.47 -14.88 2.74
C GLY A 403 -3.90 -15.33 3.06
N SER A 404 -4.36 -15.21 4.30
CA SER A 404 -5.77 -15.40 4.65
C SER A 404 -6.53 -14.10 4.43
N ILE A 405 -7.69 -14.16 3.76
CA ILE A 405 -8.53 -12.98 3.53
C ILE A 405 -9.20 -12.52 4.83
N SER A 406 -9.06 -11.24 5.14
CA SER A 406 -9.67 -10.59 6.30
C SER A 406 -11.04 -10.03 5.97
N TRP A 407 -11.15 -9.25 4.89
CA TRP A 407 -12.40 -8.64 4.43
C TRP A 407 -12.36 -8.34 2.93
N LEU A 408 -13.53 -8.11 2.34
CA LEU A 408 -13.72 -7.70 0.94
C LEU A 408 -14.79 -6.60 0.89
N GLN A 409 -14.42 -5.43 0.41
CA GLN A 409 -15.30 -4.26 0.25
C GLN A 409 -15.45 -3.90 -1.22
N ARG A 410 -16.55 -3.23 -1.55
CA ARG A 410 -16.83 -2.69 -2.89
C ARG A 410 -17.29 -1.24 -2.83
N ALA A 411 -17.18 -0.55 -3.94
CA ALA A 411 -17.92 0.67 -4.23
C ALA A 411 -18.29 0.67 -5.72
N GLY A 412 -19.31 1.43 -6.09
CA GLY A 412 -19.71 1.52 -7.48
C GLY A 412 -21.15 1.99 -7.65
N GLY A 413 -21.51 2.31 -8.88
CA GLY A 413 -22.81 2.77 -9.31
C GLY A 413 -23.48 1.80 -10.28
N SER A 414 -24.26 2.34 -11.20
CA SER A 414 -24.96 1.57 -12.22
C SER A 414 -24.15 1.33 -13.49
N ASP A 415 -22.92 1.86 -13.57
CA ASP A 415 -22.12 1.91 -14.79
C ASP A 415 -20.66 1.45 -14.51
N TYR A 416 -19.66 2.04 -15.17
CA TYR A 416 -18.24 1.70 -14.96
C TYR A 416 -17.61 2.46 -13.79
N ASP A 417 -17.02 1.73 -12.85
CA ASP A 417 -16.18 2.25 -11.76
C ASP A 417 -14.83 1.52 -11.74
N PHE A 418 -13.73 2.25 -11.99
CA PHE A 418 -12.39 1.68 -12.09
C PHE A 418 -11.46 2.26 -11.02
N PRO A 419 -10.90 1.45 -10.10
CA PRO A 419 -9.78 1.88 -9.28
C PRO A 419 -8.48 1.69 -10.07
N TYR A 420 -7.51 2.58 -9.89
CA TYR A 420 -6.18 2.45 -10.50
C TYR A 420 -5.04 2.43 -9.49
N GLY A 421 -5.24 3.02 -8.30
CA GLY A 421 -4.21 3.06 -7.26
C GLY A 421 -4.78 2.85 -5.86
N VAL A 422 -3.99 2.22 -4.99
CA VAL A 422 -4.27 2.05 -3.56
C VAL A 422 -3.04 2.37 -2.71
N ALA A 423 -3.21 3.13 -1.64
CA ALA A 423 -2.17 3.38 -0.65
C ALA A 423 -2.69 3.16 0.77
N ALA A 424 -1.85 2.60 1.63
CA ALA A 424 -2.12 2.51 3.06
C ALA A 424 -1.24 3.52 3.82
N ASP A 425 -1.81 4.24 4.78
CA ASP A 425 -1.00 5.01 5.73
C ASP A 425 -0.59 4.16 6.95
N LYS A 426 0.30 4.70 7.76
CA LYS A 426 0.77 4.08 9.01
C LYS A 426 -0.32 3.83 10.05
N LEU A 427 -1.52 4.37 9.84
CA LEU A 427 -2.68 4.24 10.73
C LEU A 427 -3.69 3.22 10.21
N GLY A 428 -3.39 2.49 9.14
CA GLY A 428 -4.32 1.53 8.53
C GLY A 428 -5.49 2.20 7.80
N ASN A 429 -5.37 3.48 7.42
CA ASN A 429 -6.29 4.07 6.47
C ASN A 429 -5.88 3.66 5.07
N ILE A 430 -6.88 3.32 4.26
CA ILE A 430 -6.69 2.92 2.88
C ILE A 430 -7.25 4.03 2.00
N PHE A 431 -6.46 4.48 1.04
CA PHE A 431 -6.83 5.49 0.04
C PHE A 431 -6.87 4.84 -1.32
N VAL A 432 -7.97 5.01 -2.04
CA VAL A 432 -8.17 4.48 -3.39
C VAL A 432 -8.43 5.64 -4.34
N VAL A 433 -7.81 5.61 -5.51
CA VAL A 433 -8.06 6.57 -6.59
C VAL A 433 -8.43 5.85 -7.87
N GLY A 434 -9.17 6.53 -8.74
CA GLY A 434 -9.66 5.94 -9.98
C GLY A 434 -10.52 6.91 -10.79
N ASP A 435 -11.37 6.35 -11.64
CA ASP A 435 -12.46 7.06 -12.29
C ASP A 435 -13.80 6.33 -12.14
N TYR A 436 -14.88 7.08 -12.39
CA TYR A 436 -16.23 6.54 -12.39
C TYR A 436 -17.08 7.22 -13.46
N TYR A 437 -18.03 6.48 -14.02
CA TYR A 437 -18.93 6.96 -15.06
C TYR A 437 -20.30 7.33 -14.48
N TYR A 438 -20.78 8.54 -14.80
CA TYR A 438 -22.03 9.15 -14.31
C TYR A 438 -22.21 9.28 -12.79
N GLN A 439 -22.33 8.19 -12.04
CA GLN A 439 -22.52 8.22 -10.59
C GLN A 439 -21.87 7.00 -9.94
N SER A 440 -21.16 7.21 -8.82
CA SER A 440 -20.59 6.15 -7.99
C SER A 440 -20.99 6.31 -6.54
N THR A 441 -21.23 5.19 -5.85
CA THR A 441 -21.60 5.18 -4.44
C THR A 441 -20.53 4.53 -3.57
N PHE A 442 -19.96 5.32 -2.67
CA PHE A 442 -19.02 4.89 -1.63
C PHE A 442 -19.73 4.89 -0.29
N TRP A 443 -20.32 3.74 0.08
CA TRP A 443 -21.18 3.59 1.26
C TRP A 443 -22.40 4.53 1.22
N THR A 444 -22.35 5.66 1.93
CA THR A 444 -23.41 6.69 1.94
C THR A 444 -23.03 7.94 1.13
N THR A 445 -21.81 7.99 0.60
CA THR A 445 -21.34 9.11 -0.21
C THR A 445 -21.62 8.82 -1.69
N ASN A 446 -22.45 9.66 -2.31
CA ASN A 446 -22.70 9.60 -3.76
C ASN A 446 -21.83 10.64 -4.47
N LEU A 447 -21.06 10.20 -5.45
CA LEU A 447 -20.34 11.07 -6.38
C LEU A 447 -21.11 11.12 -7.69
N ASN A 448 -21.32 12.31 -8.24
CA ASN A 448 -21.92 12.49 -9.55
C ASN A 448 -20.86 13.11 -10.46
N ALA A 449 -20.66 12.51 -11.63
CA ALA A 449 -19.75 13.02 -12.63
C ALA A 449 -20.35 14.29 -13.25
N LEU A 450 -19.50 15.26 -13.54
CA LEU A 450 -19.87 16.45 -14.31
C LEU A 450 -19.84 16.16 -15.82
N GLY A 451 -19.03 15.19 -16.23
CA GLY A 451 -18.91 14.70 -17.59
C GLY A 451 -19.17 13.20 -17.71
N ASN A 452 -18.34 12.55 -18.53
CA ASN A 452 -18.40 11.12 -18.76
C ASN A 452 -17.74 10.36 -17.61
N TYR A 453 -16.40 10.43 -17.54
CA TYR A 453 -15.59 9.84 -16.49
C TYR A 453 -15.00 10.96 -15.64
N ASP A 454 -15.21 10.90 -14.34
CA ASP A 454 -14.59 11.83 -13.39
C ASP A 454 -13.64 11.09 -12.46
N PHE A 455 -12.59 11.79 -12.04
CA PHE A 455 -11.63 11.31 -11.06
C PHE A 455 -12.33 11.12 -9.71
N PHE A 456 -11.98 10.05 -8.98
CA PHE A 456 -12.29 9.96 -7.54
C PHE A 456 -11.05 9.74 -6.68
N ILE A 457 -11.14 10.20 -5.44
CA ILE A 457 -10.30 9.78 -4.33
C ILE A 457 -11.21 9.41 -3.15
N ALA A 458 -10.99 8.25 -2.56
CA ALA A 458 -11.80 7.72 -1.48
C ALA A 458 -10.93 7.19 -0.34
N ARG A 459 -11.44 7.30 0.89
CA ARG A 459 -10.82 6.71 2.07
C ARG A 459 -11.72 5.64 2.66
N LEU A 460 -11.14 4.46 2.84
CA LEU A 460 -11.66 3.36 3.63
C LEU A 460 -10.85 3.31 4.93
N SER A 461 -11.50 2.98 6.06
CA SER A 461 -10.79 2.80 7.32
C SER A 461 -11.16 1.47 7.96
N ASP A 462 -10.12 0.72 8.31
CA ASP A 462 -10.21 -0.50 9.11
C ASP A 462 -10.49 -0.22 10.58
N ILE A 463 -10.41 1.04 11.00
CA ILE A 463 -10.64 1.46 12.37
C ILE A 463 -12.12 1.80 12.54
N ILE A 464 -12.89 0.83 13.00
CA ILE A 464 -14.35 0.94 13.16
C ILE A 464 -14.80 1.24 14.60
N THR A 465 -13.89 1.30 15.59
CA THR A 465 -14.24 1.53 17.00
C THR A 465 -13.18 2.34 17.77
N ASN A 466 -13.10 2.20 19.11
CA ASN A 466 -12.11 2.84 19.97
C ASN A 466 -10.72 2.32 19.63
N ASP A 467 -9.80 3.22 19.34
CA ASP A 467 -8.43 2.87 18.97
C ASP A 467 -7.47 3.96 19.49
N ALA A 468 -6.45 3.56 20.24
CA ALA A 468 -5.47 4.49 20.80
C ALA A 468 -4.08 3.89 20.68
N GLY A 469 -3.21 4.51 19.89
CA GLY A 469 -1.88 4.00 19.61
C GLY A 469 -0.74 4.92 20.07
N ILE A 470 0.49 4.41 20.07
CA ILE A 470 1.72 5.13 20.39
C ILE A 470 2.37 5.68 19.12
N ILE A 471 2.44 7.01 18.99
CA ILE A 471 3.06 7.67 17.82
C ILE A 471 4.53 8.01 18.00
N SER A 472 5.04 8.04 19.23
CA SER A 472 6.47 8.23 19.52
C SER A 472 6.81 7.80 20.94
N ILE A 473 8.06 7.39 21.15
CA ILE A 473 8.64 7.17 22.48
C ILE A 473 9.89 8.05 22.58
N ASN A 474 9.90 8.96 23.57
CA ASN A 474 11.04 9.81 23.86
C ASN A 474 11.81 9.24 25.05
N PHE A 475 13.12 9.06 24.86
CA PHE A 475 14.09 8.63 25.85
C PHE A 475 15.44 9.28 25.51
N PRO A 476 16.41 9.33 26.44
CA PRO A 476 17.70 9.97 26.18
C PRO A 476 18.42 9.32 24.99
N THR A 477 19.04 10.14 24.14
CA THR A 477 19.90 9.66 23.05
C THR A 477 21.35 9.54 23.53
N ALA A 478 22.14 8.70 22.85
CA ALA A 478 23.53 8.47 23.26
C ALA A 478 24.40 9.73 23.08
N PRO A 479 25.36 10.00 23.99
CA PRO A 479 25.70 9.20 25.18
C PRO A 479 24.65 9.32 26.29
N PHE A 480 24.23 8.18 26.83
CA PHE A 480 23.20 8.15 27.86
C PHE A 480 23.66 8.86 29.14
N PRO A 481 22.78 9.63 29.79
CA PRO A 481 23.05 10.13 31.14
C PRO A 481 23.30 8.94 32.07
N GLN A 482 24.34 9.03 32.90
CA GLN A 482 24.62 8.00 33.90
C GLN A 482 23.54 8.08 34.99
N GLY A 483 22.63 7.11 35.03
CA GLY A 483 21.60 7.00 36.06
C GLY A 483 20.17 6.95 35.51
N PRO A 484 19.17 7.16 36.39
CA PRO A 484 17.76 7.18 36.03
C PRO A 484 17.45 8.29 35.03
N ALA A 485 16.70 7.98 33.97
CA ALA A 485 16.25 8.99 33.02
C ALA A 485 14.82 8.76 32.55
N ALA A 486 14.09 9.86 32.33
CA ALA A 486 12.68 9.80 32.01
C ALA A 486 12.44 9.23 30.60
N VAL A 487 11.46 8.34 30.51
CA VAL A 487 10.90 7.82 29.28
C VAL A 487 9.45 8.28 29.20
N THR A 488 9.05 8.84 28.07
CA THR A 488 7.66 9.26 27.81
C THR A 488 7.18 8.69 26.49
N ALA A 489 5.92 8.28 26.41
CA ALA A 489 5.25 7.95 25.14
C ALA A 489 4.29 9.06 24.75
N THR A 490 4.14 9.32 23.46
CA THR A 490 3.03 10.12 22.94
C THR A 490 1.98 9.17 22.39
N ILE A 491 0.79 9.18 22.99
CA ILE A 491 -0.37 8.41 22.52
C ILE A 491 -1.29 9.29 21.67
N LYS A 492 -2.06 8.68 20.77
CA LYS A 492 -3.08 9.35 19.95
C LYS A 492 -4.34 8.48 19.88
N ASN A 493 -5.52 9.10 19.98
CA ASN A 493 -6.77 8.41 19.67
C ASN A 493 -6.97 8.37 18.15
N PHE A 494 -6.93 7.17 17.59
CA PHE A 494 -7.14 6.87 16.19
C PHE A 494 -8.56 6.41 15.87
N GLY A 495 -9.35 6.09 16.90
CA GLY A 495 -10.72 5.64 16.79
C GLY A 495 -11.69 6.76 16.43
N ILE A 496 -12.94 6.37 16.22
CA ILE A 496 -14.03 7.29 15.86
C ILE A 496 -14.81 7.82 17.08
N ASN A 497 -14.50 7.32 18.28
CA ASN A 497 -15.12 7.75 19.54
C ASN A 497 -14.08 8.34 20.49
N GLN A 498 -14.53 9.15 21.44
CA GLN A 498 -13.71 9.53 22.58
C GLN A 498 -13.33 8.30 23.42
N ILE A 499 -12.09 8.28 23.93
CA ILE A 499 -11.60 7.20 24.79
C ILE A 499 -11.35 7.77 26.18
N ASP A 500 -11.99 7.21 27.19
CA ASP A 500 -11.91 7.71 28.57
C ASP A 500 -10.59 7.34 29.27
N SER A 501 -9.95 6.26 28.84
CA SER A 501 -8.63 5.87 29.33
C SER A 501 -7.90 4.94 28.38
N VAL A 502 -6.57 4.99 28.44
CA VAL A 502 -5.65 4.19 27.63
C VAL A 502 -4.67 3.49 28.58
N ARG A 503 -4.52 2.17 28.43
CA ARG A 503 -3.49 1.41 29.15
C ARG A 503 -2.26 1.30 28.29
N ILE A 504 -1.07 1.46 28.87
CA ILE A 504 0.21 1.34 28.17
C ILE A 504 1.01 0.23 28.84
N ASN A 505 1.22 -0.85 28.09
CA ASN A 505 2.18 -1.90 28.45
C ASN A 505 3.53 -1.49 27.90
N TRP A 506 4.60 -1.66 28.68
CA TRP A 506 5.93 -1.33 28.17
C TRP A 506 7.01 -2.19 28.80
N SER A 507 8.15 -2.29 28.11
CA SER A 507 9.33 -3.00 28.56
C SER A 507 10.58 -2.15 28.33
N PHE A 508 11.60 -2.42 29.14
CA PHE A 508 12.92 -1.83 29.02
C PHE A 508 13.95 -2.96 28.95
N ASN A 509 14.72 -3.03 27.86
CA ASN A 509 15.69 -4.09 27.59
C ASN A 509 15.11 -5.51 27.75
N GLY A 510 13.92 -5.72 27.20
CA GLY A 510 13.19 -6.99 27.28
C GLY A 510 12.53 -7.29 28.63
N VAL A 511 12.68 -6.43 29.64
CA VAL A 511 12.04 -6.61 30.96
C VAL A 511 10.76 -5.78 31.03
N ALA A 512 9.62 -6.46 31.19
CA ALA A 512 8.32 -5.82 31.37
C ALA A 512 8.32 -4.89 32.58
N GLN A 513 7.74 -3.71 32.40
CA GLN A 513 7.60 -2.68 33.43
C GLN A 513 6.15 -2.56 33.90
N ALA A 514 5.91 -1.75 34.94
CA ALA A 514 4.57 -1.49 35.42
C ALA A 514 3.69 -0.84 34.34
N GLN A 515 2.51 -1.41 34.10
CA GLN A 515 1.53 -0.86 33.17
C GLN A 515 1.08 0.53 33.62
N ILE A 516 1.01 1.47 32.68
CA ILE A 516 0.51 2.83 32.93
C ILE A 516 -0.95 2.91 32.49
N VAL A 517 -1.78 3.64 33.23
CA VAL A 517 -3.17 3.93 32.84
C VAL A 517 -3.33 5.44 32.73
N TYR A 518 -3.42 5.94 31.50
CA TYR A 518 -3.80 7.31 31.21
C TYR A 518 -5.32 7.43 31.36
N ARG A 519 -5.81 8.30 32.24
CA ARG A 519 -7.24 8.41 32.62
C ARG A 519 -7.92 9.70 32.19
N THR A 520 -7.25 10.49 31.36
CA THR A 520 -7.83 11.72 30.85
C THR A 520 -8.56 11.38 29.54
N PRO A 521 -9.79 11.86 29.33
CA PRO A 521 -10.50 11.63 28.08
C PRO A 521 -9.68 12.14 26.89
N LEU A 522 -9.49 11.28 25.90
CA LEU A 522 -8.76 11.58 24.68
C LEU A 522 -9.76 11.62 23.52
N GLY A 523 -10.06 12.81 23.03
CA GLY A 523 -10.96 13.01 21.89
C GLY A 523 -10.37 12.45 20.58
N VAL A 524 -11.22 12.24 19.58
CA VAL A 524 -10.80 11.73 18.26
C VAL A 524 -9.68 12.59 17.68
N GLY A 525 -8.56 11.94 17.30
CA GLY A 525 -7.38 12.60 16.74
C GLY A 525 -6.49 13.35 17.74
N GLN A 526 -6.90 13.49 19.01
CA GLN A 526 -6.09 14.16 20.03
C GLN A 526 -4.90 13.30 20.45
N THR A 527 -3.84 13.98 20.89
CA THR A 527 -2.61 13.35 21.39
C THR A 527 -2.39 13.68 22.86
N ALA A 528 -1.67 12.81 23.57
CA ALA A 528 -1.24 13.05 24.93
C ALA A 528 0.17 12.48 25.17
N THR A 529 1.00 13.22 25.90
CA THR A 529 2.30 12.72 26.36
C THR A 529 2.14 12.07 27.73
N VAL A 530 2.53 10.81 27.84
CA VAL A 530 2.38 9.97 29.01
C VAL A 530 3.76 9.57 29.55
N PRO A 531 4.10 9.89 30.80
CA PRO A 531 5.30 9.38 31.45
C PRO A 531 5.20 7.86 31.63
N LEU A 532 6.21 7.13 31.15
CA LEU A 532 6.30 5.68 31.32
C LEU A 532 7.06 5.31 32.59
N GLY A 533 8.20 5.96 32.81
CA GLY A 533 9.03 5.70 33.99
C GLY A 533 10.41 6.33 33.91
N THR A 534 11.28 5.99 34.86
CA THR A 534 12.66 6.48 34.95
C THR A 534 13.67 5.32 35.08
N PRO A 535 13.75 4.43 34.07
CA PRO A 535 14.70 3.32 34.12
C PRO A 535 16.15 3.84 34.15
N THR A 536 17.03 3.04 34.72
CA THR A 536 18.46 3.36 34.79
C THR A 536 19.14 2.96 33.50
N PHE A 537 19.64 3.92 32.73
CA PHE A 537 20.31 3.66 31.46
C PHE A 537 21.76 3.22 31.72
N PRO A 538 22.21 2.08 31.16
CA PRO A 538 23.59 1.65 31.34
C PRO A 538 24.54 2.53 30.49
N PRO A 539 25.72 2.87 31.03
CA PRO A 539 26.68 3.70 30.32
C PRO A 539 27.21 2.97 29.07
N LYS A 540 27.19 3.64 27.91
CA LYS A 540 27.82 3.21 26.65
C LYS A 540 27.30 1.88 26.05
N THR A 541 26.09 1.45 26.40
CA THR A 541 25.46 0.23 25.85
C THR A 541 24.22 0.56 25.04
N PHE A 542 23.73 -0.40 24.27
CA PHE A 542 22.43 -0.34 23.61
C PHE A 542 21.29 -0.40 24.65
N SER A 543 20.20 0.34 24.43
CA SER A 543 18.96 0.20 25.20
C SER A 543 17.75 0.25 24.29
N GLU A 544 16.76 -0.57 24.64
CA GLU A 544 15.50 -0.74 23.90
C GLU A 544 14.31 -0.43 24.82
N VAL A 545 13.39 0.37 24.30
CA VAL A 545 12.07 0.58 24.89
C VAL A 545 11.02 0.10 23.91
N ILE A 546 10.12 -0.76 24.37
CA ILE A 546 8.93 -1.18 23.61
C ILE A 546 7.72 -0.77 24.43
N ALA A 547 6.72 -0.17 23.80
CA ALA A 547 5.45 0.13 24.44
C ALA A 547 4.29 -0.21 23.49
N THR A 548 3.18 -0.65 24.04
CA THR A 548 1.94 -0.93 23.31
C THR A 548 0.76 -0.41 24.11
N THR A 549 -0.34 -0.15 23.43
CA THR A 549 -1.55 0.37 24.06
C THR A 549 -2.65 -0.68 24.08
N THR A 550 -3.50 -0.63 25.10
CA THR A 550 -4.72 -1.46 25.19
C THR A 550 -5.87 -0.66 25.79
N LEU A 551 -7.09 -1.08 25.50
CA LEU A 551 -8.30 -0.45 26.02
C LEU A 551 -8.55 -0.83 27.50
N PRO A 552 -9.41 -0.09 28.22
CA PRO A 552 -9.65 -0.28 29.67
C PRO A 552 -10.22 -1.65 30.08
N ASN A 553 -10.71 -2.43 29.13
CA ASN A 553 -11.19 -3.81 29.29
C ASN A 553 -10.09 -4.86 29.00
N ASN A 554 -8.83 -4.44 28.81
CA ASN A 554 -7.71 -5.29 28.35
C ASN A 554 -7.88 -5.90 26.96
N THR A 555 -8.84 -5.45 26.14
CA THR A 555 -8.81 -5.83 24.72
C THR A 555 -7.68 -5.05 24.04
N ALA A 556 -6.97 -5.73 23.14
CA ALA A 556 -6.18 -5.03 22.12
C ALA A 556 -7.11 -4.03 21.41
N ASP A 557 -6.58 -2.87 21.05
CA ASP A 557 -7.32 -1.99 20.16
C ASP A 557 -7.44 -2.61 18.77
N TYR A 558 -8.12 -1.91 17.86
CA TYR A 558 -8.43 -2.44 16.55
C TYR A 558 -7.23 -2.47 15.60
N ASN A 559 -6.08 -1.88 15.97
CA ASN A 559 -4.96 -1.73 15.06
C ASN A 559 -3.58 -1.72 15.75
N GLU A 560 -3.01 -2.91 15.96
CA GLU A 560 -1.66 -3.08 16.49
C GLU A 560 -0.54 -2.37 15.68
N ALA A 561 -0.81 -1.90 14.45
CA ALA A 561 0.17 -1.13 13.66
C ALA A 561 0.50 0.23 14.26
N ASN A 562 -0.45 0.80 15.01
CA ASN A 562 -0.29 2.08 15.69
C ASN A 562 0.28 1.92 17.12
N ASP A 563 0.46 0.69 17.59
CA ASP A 563 1.12 0.33 18.84
C ASP A 563 2.64 0.30 18.64
N GLY A 564 3.28 1.46 18.82
CA GLY A 564 4.70 1.69 18.55
C GLY A 564 5.66 0.58 19.00
N ARG A 565 6.12 -0.24 18.04
CA ARG A 565 7.27 -1.12 18.23
C ARG A 565 8.56 -0.32 18.02
N ILE A 566 9.28 -0.12 19.13
CA ILE A 566 10.74 0.10 19.23
C ILE A 566 11.21 1.57 19.27
N GLY A 567 11.78 1.96 20.41
CA GLY A 567 12.80 3.00 20.53
C GLY A 567 14.19 2.36 20.70
N LEU A 568 15.06 2.47 19.69
CA LEU A 568 16.47 2.04 19.76
C LEU A 568 17.36 3.22 20.15
N GLY A 569 18.16 3.07 21.20
CA GLY A 569 19.23 4.02 21.53
C GLY A 569 20.57 3.32 21.70
N GLY A 570 21.61 3.87 21.07
CA GLY A 570 23.00 3.49 21.35
C GLY A 570 23.90 3.53 20.11
N PRO A 571 25.21 3.78 20.25
CA PRO A 571 26.14 3.63 19.14
C PRO A 571 26.16 2.16 18.72
N ARG A 572 25.86 1.85 17.45
CA ARG A 572 26.22 0.56 16.85
C ARG A 572 27.74 0.47 16.90
N THR A 573 28.30 -0.19 17.92
CA THR A 573 29.70 -0.60 17.85
C THR A 573 29.79 -1.52 16.64
N ARG A 574 30.42 -1.03 15.58
CA ARG A 574 30.95 -1.86 14.50
C ARG A 574 31.68 -3.00 15.19
N THR A 575 31.20 -4.23 15.05
CA THR A 575 31.97 -5.41 15.42
C THR A 575 33.20 -5.39 14.52
N ARG A 576 34.29 -4.82 15.03
CA ARG A 576 35.62 -5.03 14.47
C ARG A 576 35.85 -6.54 14.49
N CYS A 577 36.08 -7.11 13.31
CA CYS A 577 36.87 -8.32 13.19
C CYS A 577 38.11 -8.18 14.08
N LEU A 578 38.15 -8.93 15.17
CA LEU A 578 39.40 -9.25 15.86
C LEU A 578 39.69 -10.72 15.53
N TYR A 579 40.37 -10.87 14.40
CA TYR A 579 41.32 -11.97 14.23
C TYR A 579 42.34 -11.88 15.38
N THR A 580 42.40 -12.89 16.23
CA THR A 580 43.68 -13.33 16.79
C THR A 580 43.66 -14.83 17.06
N ARG A 581 44.56 -15.48 16.32
CA ARG A 581 45.05 -16.85 16.36
C ARG A 581 45.03 -17.53 17.74
N ARG A 582 44.57 -18.79 17.74
CA ARG A 582 45.03 -19.84 18.66
C ARG A 582 46.55 -20.05 18.50
N PHE A 583 47.29 -20.12 19.60
CA PHE A 583 48.30 -21.16 19.88
C PHE A 583 48.71 -21.16 21.36
N ALA A 584 48.74 -22.38 21.92
CA ALA A 584 49.49 -22.89 23.09
C ALA A 584 49.19 -22.34 24.50
N CYS A 585 48.62 -23.18 25.38
CA CYS A 585 49.31 -24.31 26.03
C CYS A 585 48.48 -25.58 25.89
#